data_AF-A0A1V4EJU4-F1
#
_entry.id   AF-A0A1V4EJU4-F1
#
_cell.length_a   1.000
_cell.length_b   1.000
_cell.length_c   1.000
_cell.angle_alpha   90.00
_cell.angle_beta   90.00
_cell.angle_gamma   90.00
#
_symmetry.space_group_name_H-M   'P 1'
#
loop_
_entity.id
_entity.type
_entity.pdbx_description
1 polymer ?
#
loop_
_entity_poly.entity_id
_entity_poly.type
_entity_poly.pdbx_seq_one_letter_code
_entity_poly.pdbx_strand_id
1 'polypeptide(L)'
;MLVTVGTLIAALVLGGAAGAAVGLATAEPVTDAPAPSFPGRFPSGKQRYLPKVTVNMVAGSWLQAANSWRCARSAASDPLTGAKMGMICRPGDATRLHMSVYLWYDEPDKVLSVKARCDLGARSKACTSLFSMMADTLLSPDPTLRGQAEAWAGKNADKAAVTAIGSVRLETSPRPHSMEAVPAI
;
A
#
# COMPACT_ATOMS: atom_id res chain seq x y z
N MET A 1 43.32 23.57 44.76
CA MET A 1 42.78 24.75 45.47
C MET A 1 41.66 25.29 44.60
N LEU A 2 40.39 25.12 44.94
CA LEU A 2 39.64 25.86 45.96
C LEU A 2 39.68 27.38 45.72
N VAL A 3 38.49 28.01 45.70
CA VAL A 3 38.20 29.42 46.08
C VAL A 3 38.43 30.45 44.96
N THR A 4 37.54 31.38 44.59
CA THR A 4 36.14 31.76 44.91
C THR A 4 35.77 32.92 43.98
N VAL A 5 34.48 33.01 43.62
CA VAL A 5 33.59 34.19 43.71
C VAL A 5 34.08 35.58 43.26
N GLY A 6 33.29 36.20 42.38
CA GLY A 6 33.30 37.65 42.17
C GLY A 6 32.21 38.12 41.21
N THR A 7 30.97 38.14 41.69
CA THR A 7 29.73 38.60 41.03
C THR A 7 29.77 40.07 40.60
N LEU A 8 29.21 40.39 39.42
CA LEU A 8 28.76 41.74 39.08
C LEU A 8 27.41 41.71 38.36
N ILE A 9 26.58 42.67 38.74
CA ILE A 9 25.12 42.65 38.80
C ILE A 9 24.48 43.09 37.48
N ALA A 10 23.31 42.51 37.22
CA ALA A 10 22.43 42.72 36.09
C ALA A 10 21.81 44.13 36.00
N ALA A 11 21.45 44.52 34.78
CA ALA A 11 20.31 45.41 34.54
C ALA A 11 19.61 45.01 33.22
N LEU A 12 18.29 44.81 33.34
CA LEU A 12 17.36 44.29 32.35
C LEU A 12 17.06 45.27 31.21
N VAL A 13 16.89 44.74 30.00
CA VAL A 13 15.98 45.30 28.99
C VAL A 13 15.04 44.18 28.52
N LEU A 14 13.76 44.53 28.52
CA LEU A 14 12.56 43.71 28.49
C LEU A 14 12.36 42.96 27.16
N GLY A 15 12.08 41.66 27.25
CA GLY A 15 11.72 40.82 26.09
C GLY A 15 11.73 39.31 26.35
N GLY A 16 11.14 38.88 27.47
CA GLY A 16 10.79 37.51 27.89
C GLY A 16 11.38 36.30 27.13
N ALA A 17 12.56 35.85 27.56
CA ALA A 17 13.00 34.46 27.41
C ALA A 17 12.66 33.69 28.69
N ALA A 18 12.09 32.48 28.57
CA ALA A 18 12.19 31.43 29.59
C ALA A 18 11.85 30.07 28.98
N GLY A 19 12.76 29.57 28.13
CA GLY A 19 12.93 28.14 27.95
C GLY A 19 13.73 27.56 29.12
N ALA A 20 13.37 26.33 29.50
CA ALA A 20 14.09 25.37 30.34
C ALA A 20 14.17 25.64 31.86
N ALA A 21 13.33 24.95 32.64
CA ALA A 21 13.72 23.78 33.44
C ALA A 21 12.89 23.67 34.75
N VAL A 22 11.96 22.71 34.81
CA VAL A 22 11.71 21.89 36.01
C VAL A 22 11.32 20.50 35.53
N GLY A 23 12.24 19.55 35.68
CA GLY A 23 11.96 18.14 35.54
C GLY A 23 11.40 17.56 36.85
N LEU A 24 10.65 16.46 36.69
CA LEU A 24 10.29 15.47 37.71
C LEU A 24 9.27 15.91 38.77
N ALA A 25 8.04 16.11 38.33
CA ALA A 25 6.87 15.61 39.05
C ALA A 25 6.06 14.79 38.06
N THR A 26 6.00 13.47 38.25
CA THR A 26 5.08 12.58 37.53
C THR A 26 3.67 12.90 37.97
N ALA A 27 3.10 13.99 37.44
CA ALA A 27 1.66 14.12 37.37
C ALA A 27 1.20 13.10 36.33
N GLU A 28 0.63 11.99 36.79
CA GLU A 28 -0.12 11.10 35.91
C GLU A 28 -1.07 11.98 35.10
N PRO A 29 -1.04 11.91 33.75
CA PRO A 29 -1.95 12.72 32.96
C PRO A 29 -3.37 12.37 33.38
N VAL A 30 -4.20 13.38 33.68
CA VAL A 30 -5.61 13.18 34.01
C VAL A 30 -6.26 12.43 32.84
N THR A 31 -6.48 11.13 32.99
CA THR A 31 -6.87 10.21 31.89
C THR A 31 -8.37 9.96 31.80
N ASP A 32 -9.19 10.62 32.63
CA ASP A 32 -10.64 10.36 32.69
C ASP A 32 -11.45 11.04 31.58
N ALA A 33 -10.83 11.87 30.74
CA ALA A 33 -11.51 12.39 29.55
C ALA A 33 -11.55 11.28 28.48
N PRO A 34 -12.74 10.89 27.98
CA PRO A 34 -12.84 9.96 26.87
C PRO A 34 -12.00 10.46 25.71
N ALA A 35 -11.22 9.56 25.10
CA ALA A 35 -10.47 9.90 23.91
C ALA A 35 -11.42 10.54 22.88
N PRO A 36 -11.06 11.68 22.28
CA PRO A 36 -11.90 12.31 21.27
C PRO A 36 -12.15 11.31 20.14
N SER A 37 -13.42 11.14 19.78
CA SER A 37 -13.79 10.26 18.67
C SER A 37 -13.19 10.79 17.37
N PHE A 38 -12.63 9.89 16.56
CA PHE A 38 -12.21 10.28 15.22
C PHE A 38 -13.40 10.85 14.42
N PRO A 39 -13.16 11.84 13.53
CA PRO A 39 -14.18 12.27 12.59
C PRO A 39 -14.73 11.07 11.83
N GLY A 40 -16.03 11.05 11.50
CA GLY A 40 -16.66 9.92 10.80
C GLY A 40 -16.05 9.59 9.42
N ARG A 41 -15.20 10.47 8.87
CA ARG A 41 -14.44 10.27 7.62
C ARG A 41 -13.02 9.76 7.83
N PHE A 42 -12.56 9.65 9.07
CA PHE A 42 -11.22 9.16 9.37
C PHE A 42 -11.08 7.69 8.94
N PRO A 43 -9.93 7.28 8.39
CA PRO A 43 -9.74 5.91 7.94
C PRO A 43 -10.01 4.88 9.05
N SER A 44 -10.83 3.90 8.72
CA SER A 44 -11.18 2.75 9.55
C SER A 44 -10.53 1.49 8.99
N GLY A 45 -10.43 0.43 9.81
CA GLY A 45 -9.87 -0.85 9.38
C GLY A 45 -10.56 -1.47 8.15
N LYS A 46 -11.79 -1.06 7.81
CA LYS A 46 -12.52 -1.54 6.62
C LYS A 46 -11.99 -0.98 5.30
N GLN A 47 -11.40 0.23 5.31
CA GLN A 47 -10.78 0.83 4.13
C GLN A 47 -9.39 0.23 3.81
N ARG A 48 -8.95 -0.77 4.59
CA ARG A 48 -7.70 -1.51 4.37
C ARG A 48 -7.78 -2.53 3.24
N TYR A 49 -8.97 -2.89 2.77
CA TYR A 49 -9.18 -3.96 1.79
C TYR A 49 -9.69 -3.44 0.45
N LEU A 50 -9.25 -4.07 -0.63
CA LEU A 50 -9.75 -3.83 -1.98
C LEU A 50 -11.23 -4.23 -2.04
N PRO A 51 -12.14 -3.32 -2.40
CA PRO A 51 -13.57 -3.58 -2.29
C PRO A 51 -14.01 -4.63 -3.31
N LYS A 52 -14.74 -5.63 -2.83
CA LYS A 52 -15.30 -6.74 -3.63
C LYS A 52 -14.26 -7.59 -4.37
N VAL A 53 -12.97 -7.43 -4.05
CA VAL A 53 -11.89 -8.26 -4.61
C VAL A 53 -11.69 -9.48 -3.71
N THR A 54 -11.68 -10.66 -4.32
CA THR A 54 -11.44 -11.93 -3.61
C THR A 54 -10.20 -12.64 -4.15
N VAL A 55 -9.58 -13.48 -3.32
CA VAL A 55 -8.49 -14.37 -3.74
C VAL A 55 -8.95 -15.29 -4.87
N ASN A 56 -10.19 -15.80 -4.82
CA ASN A 56 -10.71 -16.67 -5.87
C ASN A 56 -10.88 -15.96 -7.22
N MET A 57 -11.25 -14.68 -7.22
CA MET A 57 -11.37 -13.91 -8.46
C MET A 57 -10.01 -13.77 -9.15
N VAL A 58 -8.97 -13.43 -8.39
CA VAL A 58 -7.62 -13.19 -8.91
C VAL A 58 -6.87 -14.51 -9.15
N ALA A 59 -6.65 -15.30 -8.11
CA ALA A 59 -5.86 -16.53 -8.21
C ALA A 59 -6.63 -17.66 -8.89
N GLY A 60 -7.85 -17.97 -8.44
CA GLY A 60 -8.63 -19.10 -8.93
C GLY A 60 -9.12 -18.92 -10.36
N SER A 61 -9.85 -17.84 -10.61
CA SER A 61 -10.58 -17.63 -11.86
C SER A 61 -9.69 -17.05 -12.95
N TRP A 62 -9.02 -15.93 -12.67
CA TRP A 62 -8.18 -15.28 -13.67
C TRP A 62 -6.87 -16.02 -13.90
N LEU A 63 -6.06 -16.26 -12.87
CA LEU A 63 -4.70 -16.76 -13.06
C LEU A 63 -4.68 -18.27 -13.31
N GLN A 64 -5.31 -19.08 -12.45
CA GLN A 64 -5.30 -20.54 -12.59
C GLN A 64 -6.21 -21.02 -13.71
N ALA A 65 -7.52 -20.74 -13.66
CA ALA A 65 -8.46 -21.29 -14.62
C ALA A 65 -8.31 -20.69 -16.02
N ALA A 66 -8.31 -19.36 -16.14
CA ALA A 66 -8.28 -18.72 -17.47
C ALA A 66 -6.88 -18.67 -18.10
N ASN A 67 -5.80 -18.71 -17.31
CA ASN A 67 -4.44 -18.52 -17.83
C ASN A 67 -3.46 -19.66 -17.50
N SER A 68 -3.88 -20.72 -16.79
CA SER A 68 -3.04 -21.87 -16.42
C SER A 68 -1.80 -21.50 -15.59
N TRP A 69 -1.91 -20.48 -14.73
CA TRP A 69 -0.86 -20.13 -13.79
C TRP A 69 -0.87 -21.10 -12.61
N ARG A 70 0.29 -21.25 -11.98
CA ARG A 70 0.45 -21.98 -10.73
C ARG A 70 0.54 -20.97 -9.59
N CYS A 71 -0.38 -21.09 -8.64
CA CYS A 71 -0.41 -20.26 -7.44
C CYS A 71 0.01 -21.09 -6.22
N ALA A 72 0.86 -20.52 -5.38
CA ALA A 72 1.34 -21.14 -4.17
C ALA A 72 1.37 -20.12 -3.03
N ARG A 73 1.29 -20.59 -1.79
CA ARG A 73 1.49 -19.76 -0.61
C ARG A 73 2.88 -19.13 -0.69
N SER A 74 2.95 -17.83 -0.44
CA SER A 74 4.20 -17.10 -0.32
C SER A 74 4.64 -17.06 1.14
N ALA A 75 5.92 -17.35 1.39
CA ALA A 75 6.54 -17.16 2.70
C ALA A 75 7.07 -15.73 2.91
N ALA A 76 7.13 -14.93 1.85
CA ALA A 76 7.51 -13.53 1.97
C ALA A 76 6.44 -12.80 2.80
N SER A 77 6.87 -11.95 3.73
CA SER A 77 6.02 -10.94 4.33
C SER A 77 5.98 -9.72 3.42
N ASP A 78 4.83 -9.08 3.31
CA ASP A 78 4.77 -7.73 2.77
C ASP A 78 5.08 -6.74 3.90
N PRO A 79 6.20 -5.99 3.82
CA PRO A 79 6.56 -5.04 4.84
C PRO A 79 5.60 -3.84 4.91
N LEU A 80 4.76 -3.61 3.89
CA LEU A 80 3.94 -2.40 3.78
C LEU A 80 2.48 -2.62 4.14
N THR A 81 1.87 -3.75 3.76
CA THR A 81 0.44 -3.97 4.00
C THR A 81 0.15 -4.57 5.37
N GLY A 82 1.10 -5.24 6.01
CA GLY A 82 0.88 -5.99 7.27
C GLY A 82 -0.11 -7.15 7.11
N ALA A 83 -0.22 -7.71 5.91
CA ALA A 83 -1.10 -8.82 5.59
C ALA A 83 -0.68 -10.09 6.36
N LYS A 84 -1.67 -10.88 6.79
CA LYS A 84 -1.42 -12.17 7.47
C LYS A 84 -0.95 -13.26 6.52
N MET A 85 -1.39 -13.19 5.26
CA MET A 85 -1.17 -14.22 4.25
C MET A 85 -0.61 -13.62 2.96
N GLY A 86 0.22 -14.41 2.29
CA GLY A 86 0.74 -14.11 0.96
C GLY A 86 0.51 -15.27 0.00
N MET A 87 0.22 -14.94 -1.25
CA MET A 87 0.20 -15.88 -2.36
C MET A 87 1.00 -15.31 -3.51
N ILE A 88 1.70 -16.19 -4.22
CA ILE A 88 2.37 -15.86 -5.46
C ILE A 88 1.90 -16.80 -6.55
N CYS A 89 1.50 -16.21 -7.67
CA CYS A 89 1.14 -16.91 -8.89
C CYS A 89 2.22 -16.67 -9.93
N ARG A 90 2.62 -17.73 -10.63
CA ARG A 90 3.55 -17.67 -11.77
C ARG A 90 2.96 -18.41 -12.97
N PRO A 91 3.29 -18.00 -14.21
CA PRO A 91 2.92 -18.76 -15.39
C PRO A 91 3.42 -20.21 -15.31
N GLY A 92 2.62 -21.12 -15.87
CA GLY A 92 2.97 -22.54 -15.91
C GLY A 92 4.06 -22.91 -16.92
N ASP A 93 4.43 -21.99 -17.82
CA ASP A 93 5.43 -22.20 -18.86
C ASP A 93 6.77 -21.51 -18.57
N ALA A 94 7.85 -22.16 -18.99
CA ALA A 94 9.21 -21.71 -18.73
C ALA A 94 9.54 -20.35 -19.40
N THR A 95 8.85 -20.01 -20.49
CA THR A 95 9.09 -18.78 -21.28
C THR A 95 8.54 -17.52 -20.61
N ARG A 96 7.60 -17.64 -19.66
CA ARG A 96 7.01 -16.49 -18.94
C ARG A 96 7.41 -16.45 -17.45
N LEU A 97 8.45 -17.18 -17.04
CA LEU A 97 8.93 -17.20 -15.64
C LEU A 97 9.35 -15.81 -15.09
N HIS A 98 9.57 -14.84 -15.97
CA HIS A 98 9.84 -13.44 -15.64
C HIS A 98 8.59 -12.65 -15.20
N MET A 99 7.44 -13.31 -15.07
CA MET A 99 6.20 -12.69 -14.60
C MET A 99 5.73 -13.34 -13.30
N SER A 100 5.14 -12.52 -12.43
CA SER A 100 4.45 -13.01 -11.24
C SER A 100 3.33 -12.07 -10.82
N VAL A 101 2.35 -12.63 -10.12
CA VAL A 101 1.32 -11.85 -9.43
C VAL A 101 1.34 -12.24 -7.96
N TYR A 102 1.53 -11.25 -7.10
CA TYR A 102 1.46 -11.39 -5.66
C TYR A 102 0.10 -10.92 -5.17
N LEU A 103 -0.46 -11.64 -4.20
CA LEU A 103 -1.65 -11.25 -3.47
C LEU A 103 -1.31 -11.23 -1.98
N TRP A 104 -1.65 -10.12 -1.33
CA TRP A 104 -1.55 -9.94 0.11
C TRP A 104 -2.95 -9.83 0.68
N TYR A 105 -3.31 -10.70 1.61
CA TYR A 105 -4.68 -10.83 2.10
C TYR A 105 -4.72 -11.31 3.56
N ASP A 106 -5.83 -11.03 4.24
CA ASP A 106 -6.09 -11.54 5.59
C ASP A 106 -7.02 -12.75 5.56
N GLU A 107 -8.03 -12.72 4.68
CA GLU A 107 -9.05 -13.75 4.46
C GLU A 107 -9.39 -13.82 2.95
N PRO A 108 -10.09 -14.87 2.45
CA PRO A 108 -10.37 -15.03 1.03
C PRO A 108 -11.07 -13.84 0.35
N ASP A 109 -11.81 -13.02 1.09
CA ASP A 109 -12.52 -11.81 0.67
C ASP A 109 -11.93 -10.50 1.22
N LYS A 110 -10.80 -10.59 1.94
CA LYS A 110 -10.09 -9.46 2.54
C LYS A 110 -8.71 -9.29 1.92
N VAL A 111 -8.69 -8.90 0.66
CA VAL A 111 -7.45 -8.65 -0.10
C VAL A 111 -6.96 -7.23 0.17
N LEU A 112 -5.70 -7.06 0.57
CA LEU A 112 -5.09 -5.76 0.86
C LEU A 112 -4.36 -5.18 -0.36
N SER A 113 -3.66 -6.03 -1.11
CA SER A 113 -2.88 -5.61 -2.28
C SER A 113 -2.80 -6.74 -3.30
N VAL A 114 -2.78 -6.36 -4.57
CA VAL A 114 -2.45 -7.24 -5.68
C VAL A 114 -1.35 -6.57 -6.50
N LYS A 115 -0.23 -7.27 -6.69
CA LYS A 115 0.96 -6.74 -7.37
C LYS A 115 1.41 -7.66 -8.48
N ALA A 116 1.33 -7.18 -9.72
CA ALA A 116 1.92 -7.83 -10.88
C ALA A 116 3.36 -7.34 -11.09
N ARG A 117 4.28 -8.27 -11.36
CA ARG A 117 5.64 -7.99 -11.81
C ARG A 117 5.85 -8.65 -13.16
N CYS A 118 6.55 -7.96 -14.05
CA CYS A 118 6.87 -8.47 -15.38
C CYS A 118 8.23 -7.96 -15.85
N ASP A 119 9.23 -8.82 -15.87
CA ASP A 119 10.62 -8.45 -16.22
C ASP A 119 10.96 -8.74 -17.69
N LEU A 120 9.95 -8.76 -18.58
CA LEU A 120 10.14 -8.96 -20.04
C LEU A 120 10.51 -7.67 -20.78
N GLY A 121 10.68 -6.55 -20.06
CA GLY A 121 11.06 -5.26 -20.59
C GLY A 121 9.88 -4.32 -20.86
N ALA A 122 10.19 -3.02 -20.82
CA ALA A 122 9.24 -1.95 -21.10
C ALA A 122 8.60 -2.12 -22.49
N ARG A 123 7.30 -1.79 -22.59
CA ARG A 123 6.47 -1.89 -23.81
C ARG A 123 6.27 -3.29 -24.39
N SER A 124 6.67 -4.34 -23.68
CA SER A 124 6.32 -5.69 -24.10
C SER A 124 4.79 -5.86 -24.06
N LYS A 125 4.24 -6.53 -25.09
CA LYS A 125 2.81 -6.85 -25.12
C LYS A 125 2.41 -7.69 -23.91
N ALA A 126 3.28 -8.61 -23.48
CA ALA A 126 3.05 -9.45 -22.31
C ALA A 126 2.87 -8.64 -21.02
N CYS A 127 3.77 -7.70 -20.70
CA CYS A 127 3.63 -6.88 -19.49
C CYS A 127 2.42 -5.94 -19.57
N THR A 128 2.17 -5.37 -20.75
CA THR A 128 1.01 -4.49 -20.98
C THR A 128 -0.29 -5.25 -20.76
N SER A 129 -0.44 -6.44 -21.37
CA SER A 129 -1.61 -7.30 -21.19
C SER A 129 -1.75 -7.79 -19.75
N LEU A 130 -0.66 -8.13 -19.07
CA LEU A 130 -0.72 -8.53 -17.66
C LEU A 130 -1.31 -7.42 -16.79
N PHE A 131 -0.84 -6.18 -16.97
CA PHE A 131 -1.32 -5.04 -16.18
C PHE A 131 -2.74 -4.65 -16.55
N SER A 132 -3.08 -4.59 -17.85
CA SER A 132 -4.45 -4.37 -18.30
C SER A 132 -5.43 -5.39 -17.73
N MET A 133 -5.11 -6.69 -17.83
CA MET A 133 -5.96 -7.77 -17.32
C MET A 133 -6.06 -7.77 -15.79
N MET A 134 -5.01 -7.34 -15.09
CA MET A 134 -5.07 -7.16 -13.64
C MET A 134 -6.08 -6.07 -13.28
N ALA A 135 -5.97 -4.88 -13.91
CA ALA A 135 -6.89 -3.78 -13.66
C ALA A 135 -8.34 -4.13 -14.01
N ASP A 136 -8.54 -4.80 -15.16
CA ASP A 136 -9.82 -5.35 -15.60
C ASP A 136 -10.42 -6.30 -14.57
N THR A 137 -9.64 -7.27 -14.10
CA THR A 137 -10.10 -8.29 -13.13
C THR A 137 -10.50 -7.65 -11.81
N LEU A 138 -9.66 -6.76 -11.28
CA LEU A 138 -9.88 -6.12 -9.98
C LEU A 138 -11.12 -5.22 -9.97
N LEU A 139 -11.43 -4.59 -11.10
CA LEU A 139 -12.59 -3.70 -11.24
C LEU A 139 -13.78 -4.38 -11.92
N SER A 140 -13.70 -5.68 -12.19
CA SER A 140 -14.81 -6.44 -12.77
C SER A 140 -16.13 -6.40 -11.99
N PRO A 141 -16.17 -6.21 -10.64
CA PRO A 141 -17.41 -6.00 -9.90
C PRO A 141 -18.12 -4.66 -10.22
N ASP A 142 -17.44 -3.72 -10.88
CA ASP A 142 -18.01 -2.47 -11.38
C ASP A 142 -17.76 -2.35 -12.91
N PRO A 143 -18.72 -2.79 -13.74
CA PRO A 143 -18.57 -2.80 -15.19
C PRO A 143 -18.26 -1.43 -15.80
N THR A 144 -18.68 -0.34 -15.14
CA THR A 144 -18.45 1.02 -15.63
C THR A 144 -16.99 1.45 -15.48
N LEU A 145 -16.33 0.97 -14.43
CA LEU A 145 -14.93 1.28 -14.11
C LEU A 145 -13.94 0.30 -14.73
N ARG A 146 -14.38 -0.94 -15.00
CA ARG A 146 -13.56 -2.02 -15.58
C ARG A 146 -12.79 -1.57 -16.83
N GLY A 147 -13.49 -1.07 -17.84
CA GLY A 147 -12.86 -0.62 -19.10
C GLY A 147 -11.94 0.58 -18.92
N GLN A 148 -12.27 1.49 -18.00
CA GLN A 148 -11.41 2.63 -17.66
C GLN A 148 -10.10 2.15 -17.02
N ALA A 149 -10.17 1.18 -16.11
CA ALA A 149 -9.01 0.63 -15.42
C ALA A 149 -8.10 -0.14 -16.37
N GLU A 150 -8.66 -0.99 -17.23
CA GLU A 150 -7.91 -1.74 -18.25
C GLU A 150 -7.15 -0.79 -19.20
N ALA A 151 -7.85 0.22 -19.73
CA ALA A 151 -7.28 1.19 -20.66
C ALA A 151 -6.20 2.05 -20.01
N TRP A 152 -6.41 2.50 -18.77
CA TRP A 152 -5.40 3.23 -18.02
C TRP A 152 -4.16 2.39 -17.79
N ALA A 153 -4.30 1.14 -17.33
CA ALA A 153 -3.18 0.26 -17.07
C ALA A 153 -2.38 -0.03 -18.34
N GLY A 154 -3.06 -0.28 -19.47
CA GLY A 154 -2.41 -0.50 -20.76
C GLY A 154 -1.60 0.70 -21.25
N LYS A 155 -2.15 1.91 -21.11
CA LYS A 155 -1.48 3.16 -21.52
C LYS A 155 -0.26 3.52 -20.66
N ASN A 156 -0.24 3.06 -19.41
CA ASN A 156 0.77 3.45 -18.42
C ASN A 156 1.72 2.31 -18.02
N ALA A 157 1.58 1.13 -18.65
CA ALA A 157 2.30 -0.07 -18.24
C ALA A 157 3.83 0.09 -18.22
N ASP A 158 4.42 1.00 -18.99
CA ASP A 158 5.86 1.23 -19.08
C ASP A 158 6.35 2.49 -18.34
N LYS A 159 5.50 3.11 -17.51
CA LYS A 159 5.79 4.40 -16.86
C LYS A 159 5.61 4.33 -15.36
N ALA A 160 6.23 5.28 -14.67
CA ALA A 160 5.85 5.60 -13.29
C ALA A 160 4.56 6.40 -13.35
N ALA A 161 3.45 5.82 -12.92
CA ALA A 161 2.15 6.49 -12.94
C ALA A 161 1.29 5.99 -11.78
N VAL A 162 0.41 6.86 -11.30
CA VAL A 162 -0.55 6.53 -10.25
C VAL A 162 -1.92 7.09 -10.62
N THR A 163 -2.98 6.37 -10.28
CA THR A 163 -4.35 6.84 -10.41
C THR A 163 -5.22 6.21 -9.33
N ALA A 164 -6.40 6.81 -9.11
CA ALA A 164 -7.48 6.19 -8.36
C ALA A 164 -8.68 6.04 -9.30
N ILE A 165 -9.19 4.82 -9.42
CA ILE A 165 -10.38 4.49 -10.20
C ILE A 165 -11.35 3.81 -9.25
N GLY A 166 -12.47 4.50 -8.96
CA GLY A 166 -13.35 4.13 -7.85
C GLY A 166 -12.58 4.11 -6.53
N SER A 167 -12.65 2.98 -5.82
CA SER A 167 -11.98 2.78 -4.53
C SER A 167 -10.66 2.01 -4.65
N VAL A 168 -10.09 1.92 -5.84
CA VAL A 168 -8.80 1.23 -6.10
C VAL A 168 -7.78 2.23 -6.60
N ARG A 169 -6.63 2.30 -5.92
CA ARG A 169 -5.43 3.00 -6.37
C ARG A 169 -4.57 2.04 -7.17
N LEU A 170 -4.27 2.40 -8.42
CA LEU A 170 -3.37 1.66 -9.29
C LEU A 170 -2.06 2.45 -9.44
N GLU A 171 -0.94 1.77 -9.29
CA GLU A 171 0.39 2.34 -9.41
C GLU A 171 1.25 1.47 -10.32
N THR A 172 1.81 2.05 -11.37
CA THR A 172 2.80 1.39 -12.23
C THR A 172 4.19 1.92 -11.91
N SER A 173 5.19 1.05 -11.96
CA SER A 173 6.60 1.41 -11.87
C SER A 173 7.37 0.76 -13.01
N PRO A 174 8.29 1.49 -13.67
CA PRO A 174 9.14 0.93 -14.71
C PRO A 174 10.33 0.15 -14.12
N ARG A 175 10.68 0.38 -12.84
CA ARG A 175 11.81 -0.27 -12.15
C ARG A 175 11.52 -0.44 -10.64
N PRO A 176 11.30 -1.67 -10.14
CA PRO A 176 11.06 -2.90 -10.92
C PRO A 176 9.80 -2.75 -11.78
N HIS A 177 9.76 -3.42 -12.94
CA HIS A 177 8.64 -3.31 -13.87
C HIS A 177 7.42 -4.02 -13.30
N SER A 178 6.50 -3.23 -12.75
CA SER A 178 5.40 -3.73 -11.93
C SER A 178 4.18 -2.81 -11.98
N MET A 179 3.04 -3.39 -11.65
CA MET A 179 1.83 -2.66 -11.29
C MET A 179 1.31 -3.17 -9.97
N GLU A 180 0.93 -2.28 -9.08
CA GLU A 180 0.37 -2.59 -7.77
C GLU A 180 -1.00 -1.92 -7.62
N ALA A 181 -1.94 -2.66 -7.04
CA ALA A 181 -3.28 -2.20 -6.74
C ALA A 181 -3.51 -2.28 -5.23
N VAL A 182 -3.89 -1.16 -4.64
CA VAL A 182 -4.22 -1.02 -3.21
C VAL A 182 -5.52 -0.21 -3.06
N PRO A 183 -6.19 -0.22 -1.89
CA PRO A 183 -7.35 0.63 -1.67
C PRO A 183 -7.01 2.11 -1.87
N ALA A 184 -7.89 2.85 -2.52
CA ALA A 184 -7.84 4.30 -2.52
C ALA A 184 -8.42 4.83 -1.20
N ILE A 185 -7.65 5.64 -0.48
CA ILE A 185 -8.05 6.32 0.77
C ILE A 185 -8.46 7.75 0.43
#